data_AF-A0A2V7NVL3-F1
#
_entry.id   AF-A0A2V7NVL3-F1
#
_cell.length_a   1.000
_cell.length_b   1.000
_cell.length_c   1.000
_cell.angle_alpha   90.00
_cell.angle_beta   90.00
_cell.angle_gamma   90.00
#
_symmetry.space_group_name_H-M   'P 1'
#
loop_
_entity.id
_entity.type
_entity.pdbx_description
1 polymer ?
#
loop_
_entity_poly.entity_id
_entity_poly.type
_entity_poly.pdbx_seq_one_letter_code
_entity_poly.pdbx_strand_id
1 'polypeptide(L)'
;RFATPLFPDRMRVALFVDAGQVWERGEPLTTVNGLRVTPGVGLRFATPLGPVRLDAAYNGYPAEAGPVYLLNNTDKSLTLIPGAPFRPALPPGFWRRIVWQFAVGQAF
;
A
#
# COMPACT_ATOMS: atom_id res chain seq x y z
N ARG A 1 -13.12 -15.17 -7.50
CA ARG A 1 -11.87 -15.66 -8.14
C ARG A 1 -12.29 -16.52 -9.31
N PHE A 2 -11.67 -16.36 -10.47
CA PHE A 2 -12.10 -17.07 -11.69
C PHE A 2 -10.90 -17.76 -12.33
N ALA A 3 -11.14 -18.95 -12.86
CA ALA A 3 -10.16 -19.67 -13.67
C ALA A 3 -9.94 -18.91 -14.97
N THR A 4 -8.71 -18.88 -15.45
CA THR A 4 -8.41 -18.22 -16.72
C THR A 4 -8.60 -19.18 -17.90
N PRO A 5 -8.97 -18.68 -19.10
CA PRO A 5 -9.12 -19.54 -20.27
C PRO A 5 -7.81 -20.19 -20.74
N LEU A 6 -6.66 -19.62 -20.36
CA LEU A 6 -5.34 -20.07 -20.82
C LEU A 6 -4.79 -21.24 -19.98
N PHE A 7 -4.92 -21.17 -18.65
CA PHE A 7 -4.44 -22.21 -17.73
C PHE A 7 -5.44 -22.38 -16.57
N PRO A 8 -6.61 -22.96 -16.80
CA PRO A 8 -7.70 -22.97 -15.81
C PRO A 8 -7.32 -23.68 -14.50
N ASP A 9 -6.47 -24.71 -14.58
CA ASP A 9 -6.06 -25.49 -13.40
C ASP A 9 -4.91 -24.85 -12.61
N ARG A 10 -4.13 -23.99 -13.26
CA ARG A 10 -2.87 -23.47 -12.69
C ARG A 10 -2.86 -21.96 -12.50
N MET A 11 -3.75 -21.21 -13.16
CA MET A 11 -3.81 -19.76 -13.09
C MET A 11 -5.21 -19.27 -12.74
N ARG A 12 -5.30 -18.47 -11.67
CA ARG A 12 -6.56 -17.85 -11.22
C ARG A 12 -6.40 -16.35 -11.07
N VAL A 13 -7.43 -15.61 -11.49
CA VAL A 13 -7.55 -14.16 -11.27
C VAL A 13 -8.43 -13.88 -10.05
N ALA A 14 -8.04 -12.91 -9.22
CA ALA A 14 -8.92 -12.23 -8.27
C ALA A 14 -9.08 -10.77 -8.65
N LEU A 15 -10.28 -10.27 -8.36
CA LEU A 15 -10.50 -8.87 -8.06
C LEU A 15 -10.66 -8.76 -6.55
N PHE A 16 -10.15 -7.68 -5.96
CA PHE A 16 -10.26 -7.41 -4.53
C PHE A 16 -10.40 -5.91 -4.26
N VAL A 17 -10.95 -5.60 -3.09
CA VAL A 17 -11.03 -4.24 -2.53
C VAL A 17 -10.66 -4.37 -1.06
N ASP A 18 -9.58 -3.71 -0.68
CA ASP A 18 -9.11 -3.69 0.71
C ASP A 18 -9.48 -2.36 1.35
N ALA A 19 -9.90 -2.37 2.62
CA ALA A 19 -10.24 -1.17 3.36
C ALA A 19 -9.60 -1.21 4.76
N GLY A 20 -9.03 -0.09 5.20
CA GLY A 20 -8.38 0.01 6.50
C GLY A 20 -8.17 1.44 6.97
N GLN A 21 -8.08 1.63 8.28
CA GLN A 21 -7.84 2.90 8.94
C GLN A 21 -6.81 2.72 10.06
N VAL A 22 -5.94 3.71 10.23
CA VAL A 22 -5.01 3.82 11.38
C VAL A 22 -5.34 5.14 12.10
N TRP A 23 -5.19 5.17 13.42
CA TRP A 23 -5.46 6.33 14.26
C TRP A 23 -4.48 6.39 15.43
N GLU A 24 -4.28 7.60 15.97
CA GLU A 24 -3.44 7.83 17.14
C GLU A 24 -4.26 7.81 18.44
N ARG A 25 -3.60 7.47 19.55
CA ARG A 25 -4.25 7.40 20.86
C ARG A 25 -4.56 8.82 21.36
N GLY A 26 -5.86 9.10 21.57
CA GLY A 26 -6.34 10.41 22.03
C GLY A 26 -7.21 11.14 21.00
N GLU A 27 -7.21 10.68 19.75
CA GLU A 27 -8.12 11.15 18.72
C GLU A 27 -9.53 10.55 18.91
N PRO A 28 -10.61 11.31 18.70
CA PRO A 28 -11.97 10.78 18.77
C PRO A 28 -12.17 9.65 17.74
N LEU A 29 -12.52 8.45 18.22
CA LEU A 29 -12.84 7.25 17.41
C LEU A 29 -14.02 7.45 16.43
N THR A 30 -14.69 8.60 16.48
CA THR A 30 -15.85 8.94 15.67
C THR A 30 -15.52 9.50 14.29
N THR A 31 -14.25 9.75 13.97
CA THR A 31 -13.87 10.41 12.72
C THR A 31 -13.43 9.40 11.66
N VAL A 32 -14.23 9.21 10.61
CA VAL A 32 -13.91 8.42 9.39
C VAL A 32 -12.79 9.07 8.54
N ASN A 33 -12.11 10.10 9.05
CA ASN A 33 -11.12 10.90 8.32
C ASN A 33 -9.87 10.12 7.86
N GLY A 34 -9.69 8.87 8.29
CA GLY A 34 -8.51 8.05 7.96
C GLY A 34 -8.80 6.77 7.17
N LEU A 35 -10.05 6.50 6.78
CA LEU A 35 -10.38 5.27 6.05
C LEU A 35 -9.80 5.31 4.63
N ARG A 36 -8.99 4.31 4.27
CA ARG A 36 -8.42 4.12 2.94
C ARG A 36 -9.02 2.87 2.31
N VAL A 37 -9.34 2.95 1.02
CA VAL A 37 -9.93 1.88 0.23
C VAL A 37 -9.10 1.71 -1.05
N THR A 38 -8.55 0.52 -1.26
CA THR A 38 -7.67 0.22 -2.39
C THR A 38 -8.22 -0.94 -3.20
N PRO A 39 -8.68 -0.70 -4.45
CA PRO A 39 -9.02 -1.77 -5.36
C PRO A 39 -7.77 -2.39 -5.97
N GLY A 40 -7.85 -3.68 -6.31
CA GLY A 40 -6.76 -4.38 -6.97
C GLY A 40 -7.16 -5.64 -7.72
N VAL A 41 -6.18 -6.17 -8.44
CA VAL A 41 -6.26 -7.40 -9.21
C VAL A 41 -5.09 -8.30 -8.84
N GLY A 42 -5.35 -9.60 -8.75
CA GLY A 42 -4.36 -10.58 -8.34
C GLY A 42 -4.32 -11.80 -9.25
N LEU A 43 -3.11 -12.22 -9.60
CA LEU A 43 -2.83 -13.48 -10.30
C LEU A 43 -2.27 -14.49 -9.31
N ARG A 44 -2.80 -15.72 -9.36
CA ARG A 44 -2.34 -16.84 -8.54
C ARG A 44 -1.93 -17.98 -9.43
N PHE A 45 -0.72 -18.47 -9.25
CA PHE A 45 -0.17 -19.59 -9.99
C PHE A 45 0.09 -20.77 -9.08
N ALA A 46 -0.31 -21.97 -9.51
CA ALA A 46 0.18 -23.22 -8.93
C ALA A 46 1.43 -23.65 -9.70
N THR A 47 2.59 -23.61 -9.05
CA THR A 47 3.87 -24.03 -9.63
C THR A 47 4.39 -25.27 -8.90
N PRO A 48 5.29 -26.06 -9.51
CA PRO A 48 5.93 -27.19 -8.82
C PRO A 48 6.71 -26.77 -7.56
N LEU A 49 7.19 -25.52 -7.49
CA LEU A 49 7.91 -24.96 -6.34
C LEU A 49 6.98 -24.41 -5.26
N GLY A 50 5.66 -24.44 -5.49
CA GLY A 50 4.63 -23.94 -4.58
C GLY A 50 3.76 -22.84 -5.19
N PRO A 51 2.79 -22.31 -4.41
CA PRO A 51 1.87 -21.28 -4.88
C PRO A 51 2.55 -19.92 -5.03
N VAL A 52 2.38 -19.29 -6.19
CA VAL A 52 2.89 -17.94 -6.48
C VAL A 52 1.73 -16.95 -6.56
N ARG A 53 1.95 -15.73 -6.07
CA ARG A 53 0.99 -14.60 -6.14
C ARG A 53 1.66 -13.37 -6.72
N LEU A 54 0.95 -12.71 -7.62
CA LEU A 54 1.29 -11.39 -8.15
C LEU A 54 0.06 -10.50 -8.05
N ASP A 55 0.11 -9.50 -7.20
CA ASP A 55 -0.99 -8.58 -6.93
C ASP A 55 -0.62 -7.16 -7.37
N ALA A 56 -1.59 -6.45 -7.93
CA ALA A 56 -1.50 -5.05 -8.29
C ALA A 56 -2.67 -4.31 -7.65
N ALA A 57 -2.37 -3.30 -6.83
CA ALA A 57 -3.38 -2.47 -6.18
C ALA A 57 -3.14 -0.99 -6.49
N TYR A 58 -4.23 -0.22 -6.59
CA TYR A 58 -4.15 1.22 -6.79
C TYR A 58 -4.10 1.93 -5.44
N ASN A 59 -3.03 2.69 -5.20
CA ASN A 59 -2.88 3.58 -4.05
C ASN A 59 -2.94 5.05 -4.49
N GLY A 60 -4.13 5.63 -4.39
CA GLY A 60 -4.39 7.03 -4.71
C GLY A 60 -4.23 8.00 -3.55
N TYR A 61 -3.70 7.57 -2.41
CA TYR A 61 -3.64 8.38 -1.20
C TYR A 61 -2.28 9.07 -1.05
N PRO A 62 -2.25 10.37 -0.72
CA PRO A 62 -1.00 11.03 -0.36
C PRO A 62 -0.43 10.43 0.94
N ALA A 63 0.85 10.66 1.18
CA ALA A 63 1.45 10.38 2.48
C ALA A 63 0.77 11.21 3.58
N GLU A 64 0.75 10.68 4.80
CA GLU A 64 0.26 11.41 5.96
C GLU A 64 1.14 12.63 6.23
N ALA A 65 0.54 13.75 6.60
CA ALA A 65 1.32 14.95 6.89
C ALA A 65 2.05 14.79 8.22
N GLY A 66 3.35 15.08 8.22
CA GLY A 66 4.22 14.91 9.38
C GLY A 66 4.95 16.20 9.78
N PRO A 67 5.49 16.26 11.01
CA PRO A 67 6.34 17.35 11.46
C PRO A 67 7.64 17.42 10.64
N VAL A 68 8.14 18.65 10.43
CA VAL A 68 9.43 18.89 9.79
C VAL A 68 10.46 19.25 10.85
N TYR A 69 11.62 18.60 10.79
CA TYR A 69 12.76 18.90 11.65
C TYR A 69 13.92 19.44 10.82
N LEU A 70 14.58 20.47 11.33
CA LEU A 70 15.88 20.91 10.84
C LEU A 70 16.97 20.10 11.54
N LEU A 71 17.81 19.46 10.74
CA LEU A 71 19.02 18.80 11.21
C LEU A 71 20.15 19.82 11.30
N ASN A 72 20.69 20.02 12.50
CA ASN A 72 21.96 20.70 12.68
C ASN A 72 23.08 19.72 12.29
N ASN A 73 23.80 20.02 11.21
CA ASN A 73 24.82 19.11 10.68
C ASN A 73 26.08 18.99 11.55
N THR A 74 26.30 19.91 12.48
CA THR A 74 27.48 19.95 13.35
C THR A 74 27.29 19.07 14.58
N ASP A 75 26.17 19.21 15.30
CA ASP A 75 25.88 18.49 16.55
C ASP A 75 24.84 17.37 16.40
N LYS A 76 24.26 17.22 15.20
CA LYS A 76 23.20 16.25 14.85
C LYS A 76 21.89 16.44 15.62
N SER A 77 21.67 17.59 16.24
CA SER A 77 20.41 17.92 16.89
C SER A 77 19.28 18.15 15.88
N LEU A 78 18.05 17.85 16.28
CA LEU A 78 16.83 18.06 15.50
C LEU A 78 16.01 19.18 16.14
N THR A 79 15.73 20.24 15.39
CA THR A 79 14.84 21.31 15.82
C THR A 79 13.53 21.26 15.03
N LEU A 80 12.40 21.15 15.74
CA LEU A 80 11.08 21.16 15.13
C LEU A 80 10.80 22.53 14.48
N ILE A 81 10.28 22.54 13.26
CA ILE A 81 9.70 23.74 12.63
C ILE A 81 8.21 23.81 13.00
N PRO A 82 7.77 24.74 13.86
CA PRO A 82 6.36 24.80 14.27
C PRO A 82 5.46 25.22 13.12
N GLY A 83 4.26 24.64 13.03
CA GLY A 83 3.22 25.06 12.08
C GLY A 83 3.48 24.75 10.61
N ALA A 84 4.49 23.94 10.29
CA ALA A 84 4.87 23.57 8.92
C ALA A 84 4.72 22.05 8.68
N PRO A 85 3.50 21.48 8.72
CA PRO A 85 3.31 20.06 8.38
C PRO A 85 3.69 19.83 6.92
N PHE A 86 4.45 18.78 6.67
CA PHE A 86 4.90 18.42 5.33
C PHE A 86 4.36 17.06 4.91
N ARG A 87 3.97 16.98 3.64
CA ARG A 87 3.71 15.71 2.96
C ARG A 87 4.29 15.78 1.55
N PRO A 88 4.99 14.74 1.09
CA PRO A 88 5.33 14.61 -0.31
C PRO A 88 4.09 14.69 -1.20
N ALA A 89 4.21 15.37 -2.34
CA ALA A 89 3.15 15.40 -3.34
C ALA A 89 2.90 13.99 -3.89
N LEU A 90 1.62 13.64 -4.07
CA LEU A 90 1.25 12.38 -4.71
C LEU A 90 1.70 12.41 -6.18
N PRO A 91 2.48 11.42 -6.65
CA PRO A 91 2.86 11.31 -8.05
C PRO A 91 1.68 11.51 -9.02
N PRO A 92 1.81 12.40 -10.03
CA PRO A 92 0.83 12.50 -11.09
C PRO A 92 0.86 11.26 -11.98
N GLY A 93 -0.31 10.89 -12.52
CA GLY A 93 -0.46 9.77 -13.45
C GLY A 93 -0.91 8.47 -12.78
N PHE A 94 -1.77 7.74 -13.49
CA PHE A 94 -2.40 6.50 -13.03
C PHE A 94 -1.37 5.40 -12.70
N TRP A 95 -0.42 5.14 -13.60
CA TRP A 95 0.53 4.04 -13.46
C TRP A 95 1.51 4.19 -12.29
N ARG A 96 1.81 5.42 -11.87
CA ARG A 96 2.69 5.71 -10.72
C ARG A 96 2.01 5.42 -9.36
N ARG A 97 0.72 5.10 -9.39
CA ARG A 97 -0.10 4.76 -8.21
C ARG A 97 -0.36 3.27 -8.10
N ILE A 98 0.12 2.47 -9.06
CA ILE A 98 0.02 1.01 -8.99
C ILE A 98 1.17 0.49 -8.12
N VAL A 99 0.81 -0.23 -7.07
CA VAL A 99 1.74 -0.95 -6.20
C VAL A 99 1.70 -2.42 -6.56
N TRP A 100 2.88 -3.01 -6.76
CA TRP A 100 3.05 -4.41 -7.10
C TRP A 100 3.51 -5.21 -5.88
N GLN A 101 2.92 -6.37 -5.69
CA GLN A 101 3.34 -7.33 -4.68
C GLN A 101 3.55 -8.70 -5.31
N PHE A 102 4.66 -9.34 -4.96
CA PHE A 102 4.99 -10.69 -5.39
C PHE A 102 5.27 -11.57 -4.17
N ALA A 103 4.74 -12.78 -4.17
CA ALA A 103 4.98 -13.76 -3.10
C ALA A 103 5.06 -15.18 -3.65
N VAL A 104 5.97 -15.99 -3.09
CA VAL A 104 6.10 -17.42 -3.35
C VAL A 104 5.93 -18.17 -2.03
N GLY A 105 4.96 -19.06 -1.98
CA GLY A 105 4.80 -20.02 -0.89
C GLY A 105 5.57 -21.30 -1.18
N GLN A 106 5.97 -22.00 -0.12
CA GLN A 106 6.62 -23.30 -0.19
C GLN A 106 5.59 -24.43 -0.33
N ALA A 107 5.90 -25.43 -1.16
CA ALA A 107 5.22 -26.73 -1.17
C ALA A 107 5.91 -27.62 -0.12
N PHE A 108 5.15 -28.14 0.84
CA PHE A 108 5.65 -29.09 1.84
C PHE A 108 5.77 -30.50 1.24
#